data_AF-A0A4P9YUW3-F1
#
_entry.id   AF-A0A4P9YUW3-F1
#
_cell.length_a   1.000
_cell.length_b   1.000
_cell.length_c   1.000
_cell.angle_alpha   90.00
_cell.angle_beta   90.00
_cell.angle_gamma   90.00
#
_symmetry.space_group_name_H-M   'P 1'
#
loop_
_entity.id
_entity.type
_entity.pdbx_description
1 polymer ?
#
loop_
_entity_poly.entity_id
_entity_poly.type
_entity_poly.pdbx_seq_one_letter_code
_entity_poly.pdbx_strand_id
1 'polypeptide(L)'
;MLNEYVPFSLAGDTASVDAMIYRPIAQGERLLCSIVRRRDGKNRFYPTYELYRDDHQDQGVPLLKARKCRQTGGSRYEIVVCDQNQKERVVGKVRSNFIGTAFVVYDNGRNPFRGERESGKEDRGQVRQELAGIIYVGGGAAY
;
A
#
# COMPACT_ATOMS: atom_id res chain seq x y z
N MET A 1 -19.33 18.26 22.76
CA MET A 1 -17.93 18.63 22.46
C MET A 1 -17.60 18.07 21.09
N LEU A 2 -17.64 18.91 20.06
CA LEU A 2 -17.33 18.50 18.70
C LEU A 2 -15.83 18.25 18.62
N ASN A 3 -15.42 17.05 18.22
CA ASN A 3 -14.03 16.77 17.87
C ASN A 3 -13.62 17.76 16.77
N GLU A 4 -12.85 18.78 17.14
CA GLU A 4 -12.24 19.67 16.15
C GLU A 4 -11.38 18.80 15.22
N TYR A 5 -11.70 18.87 13.93
CA TYR A 5 -10.91 18.26 12.88
C TYR A 5 -9.60 19.05 12.80
N VAL A 6 -8.52 18.48 13.31
CA VAL A 6 -7.17 18.99 13.10
C VAL A 6 -6.65 18.37 11.80
N PRO A 7 -6.59 19.12 10.69
CA PRO A 7 -6.05 18.58 9.45
C PRO A 7 -4.58 18.22 9.63
N PHE A 8 -4.17 17.09 9.06
CA PHE A 8 -2.76 16.72 8.97
C PHE A 8 -1.97 17.85 8.26
N SER A 9 -1.21 18.62 9.03
CA SER A 9 -0.49 19.79 8.53
C SER A 9 0.86 19.38 7.96
N LEU A 10 0.98 19.43 6.64
CA LEU A 10 2.27 19.34 5.94
C LEU A 10 2.98 20.70 5.84
N ALA A 11 2.43 21.76 6.45
CA ALA A 11 2.91 23.13 6.27
C ALA A 11 4.38 23.35 6.74
N GLY A 12 4.98 22.39 7.45
CA GLY A 12 6.39 22.43 7.84
C GLY A 12 7.31 21.45 7.09
N ASP A 13 6.76 20.46 6.39
CA ASP A 13 7.55 19.36 5.84
C ASP A 13 7.38 19.33 4.30
N THR A 14 8.38 19.83 3.58
CA THR A 14 8.73 19.37 2.22
C THR A 14 9.19 17.90 2.25
N ALA A 15 8.50 17.05 3.01
CA ALA A 15 8.74 15.63 3.06
C ALA A 15 8.26 15.04 1.74
N SER A 16 9.18 14.44 1.00
CA SER A 16 8.84 13.65 -0.17
C SER A 16 7.73 12.64 0.18
N VAL A 17 6.87 12.32 -0.79
CA VAL A 17 5.79 11.32 -0.61
C VAL A 17 6.32 10.03 0.03
N ASP A 18 7.58 9.69 -0.26
CA ASP A 18 8.34 8.59 0.33
C ASP A 18 8.44 8.62 1.86
N ALA A 19 8.75 9.78 2.44
CA ALA A 19 8.87 9.92 3.89
C ALA A 19 7.51 9.78 4.57
N MET A 20 6.43 10.20 3.91
CA MET A 20 5.07 10.08 4.44
C MET A 20 4.57 8.63 4.48
N ILE A 21 4.95 7.80 3.50
CA ILE A 21 4.41 6.42 3.36
C ILE A 21 4.77 5.53 4.56
N TYR A 22 5.99 5.69 5.11
CA TYR A 22 6.47 4.87 6.23
C TYR A 22 6.38 5.58 7.59
N ARG A 23 6.01 6.86 7.62
CA ARG A 23 5.92 7.63 8.85
C ARG A 23 4.53 7.43 9.48
N PRO A 24 4.45 7.03 10.75
CA PRO A 24 3.17 6.98 11.46
C PRO A 24 2.58 8.39 11.57
N ILE A 25 1.26 8.48 11.48
CA ILE A 25 0.53 9.73 11.74
C ILE A 25 0.69 10.09 13.22
N ALA A 26 0.97 11.36 13.50
CA ALA A 26 1.16 11.82 14.88
C ALA A 26 -0.13 11.63 15.70
N GLN A 27 0.03 11.38 16.99
CA GLN A 27 -1.12 11.19 17.87
C GLN A 27 -1.99 12.46 17.91
N GLY A 28 -3.29 12.30 17.71
CA GLY A 28 -4.26 13.41 17.66
C GLY A 28 -4.50 13.97 16.26
N GLU A 29 -3.65 13.65 15.29
CA GLU A 29 -3.87 14.02 13.89
C GLU A 29 -4.67 12.97 13.13
N ARG A 30 -5.24 13.37 11.99
CA ARG A 30 -5.96 12.46 11.08
C ARG A 30 -5.55 12.75 9.64
N LEU A 31 -5.26 11.70 8.89
CA LEU A 31 -5.07 11.74 7.45
C LEU A 31 -6.34 11.22 6.79
N LEU A 32 -7.10 12.12 6.15
CA LEU A 32 -8.27 11.74 5.37
C LEU A 32 -7.83 11.30 3.98
N CYS A 33 -8.33 10.14 3.53
CA CYS A 33 -8.00 9.56 2.24
C CYS A 33 -9.23 8.96 1.58
N SER A 34 -9.21 8.91 0.24
CA SER A 34 -10.21 8.21 -0.56
C SER A 34 -9.55 7.11 -1.40
N ILE A 35 -10.28 6.01 -1.61
CA ILE A 35 -9.83 4.90 -2.44
C ILE A 35 -10.74 4.80 -3.67
N VAL A 36 -10.14 4.91 -4.85
CA VAL A 36 -10.83 4.75 -6.13
C VAL A 36 -10.42 3.40 -6.73
N ARG A 37 -11.42 2.58 -7.06
CA ARG A 37 -11.21 1.32 -7.77
C ARG A 37 -11.39 1.55 -9.27
N ARG A 38 -10.31 1.43 -10.05
CA ARG A 38 -10.36 1.49 -11.51
C ARG A 38 -10.40 0.11 -12.13
N ARG A 39 -11.26 -0.05 -13.15
CA ARG A 39 -11.47 -1.32 -13.85
C ARG A 39 -11.46 -1.09 -15.36
N ASP A 40 -10.36 -0.51 -15.84
CA ASP A 40 -10.25 -0.04 -17.22
C ASP A 40 -9.50 -1.02 -18.12
N GLY A 41 -9.91 -1.09 -19.39
CA GLY A 41 -9.22 -1.80 -20.47
C GLY A 41 -8.83 -3.26 -20.17
N LYS A 42 -7.57 -3.60 -20.43
CA LYS A 42 -6.98 -4.96 -20.27
C LYS A 42 -6.86 -5.44 -18.81
N ASN A 43 -7.15 -4.57 -17.83
CA ASN A 43 -7.13 -4.88 -16.40
C ASN A 43 -8.52 -5.18 -15.80
N ARG A 44 -9.52 -5.50 -16.64
CA ARG A 44 -10.88 -5.83 -16.17
C ARG A 44 -10.95 -6.98 -15.15
N PHE A 45 -10.00 -7.92 -15.17
CA PHE A 45 -9.91 -9.03 -14.22
C PHE A 45 -9.06 -8.73 -12.97
N TYR A 46 -8.24 -7.68 -13.04
CA TYR A 46 -7.28 -7.31 -12.01
C TYR A 46 -7.38 -5.79 -11.79
N PRO A 47 -8.40 -5.32 -11.05
CA PRO A 47 -8.61 -3.90 -10.85
C PRO A 47 -7.41 -3.26 -10.16
N THR A 48 -7.18 -1.99 -10.47
CA THR A 48 -6.21 -1.14 -9.77
C THR A 48 -6.96 -0.35 -8.70
N TYR A 49 -6.35 -0.21 -7.54
CA TYR A 49 -6.85 0.64 -6.47
C TYR A 49 -5.92 1.84 -6.35
N GLU A 50 -6.47 3.04 -6.33
CA GLU A 50 -5.71 4.28 -6.21
C GLU A 50 -6.14 4.98 -4.93
N LEU A 51 -5.16 5.33 -4.10
CA LEU A 51 -5.34 6.04 -2.84
C LEU A 51 -5.00 7.50 -3.05
N TYR A 52 -5.94 8.37 -2.71
CA TYR A 52 -5.79 9.81 -2.74
C TYR A 52 -5.85 10.36 -1.33
N ARG A 53 -5.05 11.37 -1.04
CA ARG A 53 -5.24 12.23 0.12
C ARG A 53 -6.39 13.19 -0.18
N ASP A 54 -7.31 13.31 0.75
CA ASP A 54 -8.34 14.33 0.72
C ASP A 54 -7.75 15.65 1.25
N ASP A 55 -7.58 16.61 0.37
CA ASP A 55 -7.12 17.97 0.68
C ASP A 55 -8.21 19.01 0.41
N HIS A 56 -9.47 18.58 0.39
CA HIS A 56 -10.63 19.41 0.04
C HIS A 56 -10.60 20.01 -1.38
N GLN A 57 -9.73 19.52 -2.27
CA GLN A 57 -9.80 19.81 -3.71
C GLN A 57 -10.59 18.72 -4.47
N ASP A 58 -11.20 19.09 -5.60
CA ASP A 58 -12.10 18.21 -6.38
C ASP A 58 -11.46 16.88 -6.86
N GLN A 59 -10.12 16.78 -6.95
CA GLN A 59 -9.44 15.56 -7.41
C GLN A 59 -8.55 14.87 -6.36
N GLY A 60 -8.32 15.47 -5.19
CA GLY A 60 -7.36 14.97 -4.19
C GLY A 60 -5.92 14.83 -4.70
N VAL A 61 -4.97 14.60 -3.78
CA VAL A 61 -3.55 14.36 -4.16
C VAL A 61 -3.29 12.85 -4.26
N PRO A 62 -2.83 12.32 -5.41
CA PRO A 62 -2.53 10.90 -5.53
C PRO A 62 -1.37 10.51 -4.61
N LEU A 63 -1.54 9.43 -3.84
CA LEU A 63 -0.52 8.93 -2.91
C LEU A 63 0.05 7.58 -3.35
N LEU A 64 -0.83 6.59 -3.45
CA LEU A 64 -0.44 5.20 -3.68
C LEU A 64 -1.35 4.55 -4.71
N LYS A 65 -0.82 3.54 -5.40
CA LYS A 65 -1.59 2.61 -6.23
C LYS A 65 -1.30 1.19 -5.81
N ALA A 66 -2.33 0.35 -5.79
CA ALA A 66 -2.21 -1.08 -5.60
C ALA A 66 -2.68 -1.82 -6.85
N ARG A 67 -1.80 -2.66 -7.40
CA ARG A 67 -2.11 -3.52 -8.55
C ARG A 67 -1.97 -4.98 -8.18
N LYS A 68 -2.96 -5.80 -8.56
CA LYS A 68 -2.88 -7.25 -8.39
C LYS A 68 -1.94 -7.83 -9.45
N CYS A 69 -0.94 -8.60 -9.02
CA CYS A 69 -0.08 -9.32 -9.96
C CYS A 69 -0.86 -10.46 -10.62
N ARG A 70 -0.61 -10.68 -11.91
CA ARG A 70 -1.21 -11.80 -12.65
C ARG A 70 -0.48 -13.10 -12.29
N GLN A 71 -1.20 -14.23 -12.36
CA GLN A 71 -0.62 -15.58 -12.33
C GLN A 71 0.24 -15.92 -11.09
N THR A 72 -0.30 -15.71 -9.89
CA THR A 72 0.33 -16.19 -8.65
C THR A 72 -0.52 -17.29 -8.02
N GLY A 73 0.11 -18.26 -7.35
CA GLY A 73 -0.58 -19.34 -6.61
C GLY A 73 -1.41 -18.87 -5.40
N GLY A 74 -1.46 -17.57 -5.16
CA GLY A 74 -2.28 -16.87 -4.18
C GLY A 74 -2.49 -15.42 -4.62
N SER A 75 -3.08 -14.58 -3.80
CA SER A 75 -3.20 -13.15 -4.09
C SER A 75 -1.91 -12.40 -3.77
N ARG A 76 -1.37 -11.69 -4.76
CA ARG A 76 -0.21 -10.81 -4.62
C ARG A 76 -0.56 -9.42 -5.14
N TYR A 77 -0.20 -8.39 -4.38
CA TYR A 77 -0.33 -7.01 -4.80
C TYR A 77 1.00 -6.28 -4.67
N GLU A 78 1.25 -5.35 -5.59
CA GLU A 78 2.33 -4.37 -5.48
C GLU A 78 1.72 -3.03 -5.11
N ILE A 79 2.27 -2.43 -4.06
CA ILE A 79 1.96 -1.07 -3.61
C ILE A 79 3.02 -0.15 -4.22
N VAL A 80 2.55 0.84 -4.96
CA VAL A 80 3.34 1.72 -5.82
C VAL A 80 3.11 3.16 -5.39
N VAL A 81 4.19 3.92 -5.19
CA VAL A 81 4.11 5.37 -5.07
C VAL A 81 4.09 6.00 -6.46
N CYS A 82 3.24 7.01 -6.64
CA CYS A 82 3.28 7.86 -7.82
C CYS A 82 3.92 9.19 -7.44
N ASP A 83 5.14 9.42 -7.92
CA ASP A 83 5.78 10.72 -7.78
C ASP A 83 5.10 11.77 -8.67
N GLN A 84 5.35 13.06 -8.41
CA GLN A 84 4.87 14.20 -9.20
C GLN A 84 5.25 14.08 -10.68
N ASN A 85 6.38 13.42 -10.99
CA ASN A 85 6.85 13.12 -12.34
C ASN A 85 6.21 11.86 -12.96
N GLN A 86 5.15 11.32 -12.37
CA GLN A 86 4.47 10.06 -12.78
C GLN A 86 5.38 8.82 -12.81
N LYS A 87 6.56 8.90 -12.19
CA LYS A 87 7.45 7.74 -12.08
C LYS A 87 6.90 6.80 -11.01
N GLU A 88 6.51 5.61 -11.44
CA GLU A 88 6.04 4.56 -10.55
C GLU A 88 7.20 3.82 -9.89
N ARG A 89 7.17 3.71 -8.56
CA ARG A 89 8.12 2.89 -7.81
C ARG A 89 7.39 2.00 -6.81
N VAL A 90 7.76 0.72 -6.77
CA VAL A 90 7.22 -0.22 -5.77
C VAL A 90 7.80 0.13 -4.40
N VAL A 91 6.93 0.32 -3.42
CA VAL A 91 7.28 0.66 -2.02
C VAL A 91 6.83 -0.45 -1.05
N GLY A 92 5.94 -1.33 -1.48
CA GLY A 92 5.51 -2.45 -0.65
C GLY A 92 4.84 -3.55 -1.44
N LYS A 93 4.66 -4.69 -0.78
CA LYS A 93 4.10 -5.91 -1.39
C LYS A 93 3.11 -6.53 -0.41
N VAL A 94 1.92 -6.91 -0.88
CA VAL A 94 0.96 -7.70 -0.09
C VAL A 94 0.96 -9.12 -0.60
N ARG A 95 1.04 -10.11 0.29
CA ARG A 95 0.97 -11.53 -0.04
C ARG A 95 -0.07 -12.22 0.81
N SER A 96 -0.96 -12.96 0.17
CA SER A 96 -1.86 -13.87 0.86
C SER A 96 -1.23 -15.24 1.08
N ASN A 97 -1.81 -15.99 2.02
CA ASN A 97 -1.75 -17.44 2.00
C ASN A 97 -2.54 -18.01 0.79
N PHE A 98 -2.46 -19.33 0.59
CA PHE A 98 -3.14 -20.02 -0.51
C PHE A 98 -4.67 -19.81 -0.48
N ILE A 99 -5.27 -19.87 0.71
CA ILE A 99 -6.73 -19.77 0.89
C ILE A 99 -7.23 -18.33 0.69
N GLY A 100 -6.41 -17.32 0.98
CA GLY A 100 -6.82 -15.92 0.95
C GLY A 100 -7.46 -15.42 2.26
N THR A 101 -7.17 -16.07 3.39
CA THR A 101 -7.66 -15.68 4.73
C THR A 101 -6.60 -14.98 5.57
N ALA A 102 -5.32 -15.10 5.22
CA ALA A 102 -4.23 -14.41 5.88
C ALA A 102 -3.40 -13.64 4.86
N PHE A 103 -3.02 -12.43 5.21
CA PHE A 103 -2.21 -11.54 4.37
C PHE A 103 -1.08 -10.93 5.19
N VAL A 104 0.08 -10.77 4.55
CA VAL A 104 1.23 -10.06 5.12
C VAL A 104 1.61 -8.93 4.18
N VAL A 105 1.85 -7.75 4.76
CA VAL A 105 2.35 -6.56 4.08
C VAL A 105 3.85 -6.47 4.35
N TYR A 106 4.62 -6.36 3.28
CA TYR A 106 6.07 -6.17 3.33
C TYR A 106 6.45 -4.82 2.75
N ASP A 107 7.60 -4.30 3.17
CA ASP A 107 8.29 -3.22 2.45
C ASP A 107 8.86 -3.72 1.10
N ASN A 108 9.69 -2.91 0.43
CA ASN A 108 10.32 -3.27 -0.83
C ASN A 108 11.72 -3.94 -0.67
N GLY A 109 12.06 -4.46 0.51
CA GLY A 109 13.32 -5.18 0.71
C GLY A 109 13.38 -6.52 -0.03
N ARG A 110 14.55 -7.18 0.04
CA ARG A 110 14.76 -8.49 -0.59
C ARG A 110 14.09 -9.61 0.20
N ASN A 111 13.60 -10.64 -0.50
CA ASN A 111 13.02 -11.83 0.14
C ASN A 111 14.15 -12.75 0.61
N PRO A 112 14.27 -13.05 1.92
CA PRO A 112 15.39 -13.84 2.44
C PRO A 112 15.40 -15.30 1.96
N PHE A 113 14.26 -15.81 1.50
CA PHE A 113 14.13 -17.21 1.02
C PHE A 113 14.24 -17.33 -0.50
N ARG A 114 14.53 -16.25 -1.21
CA ARG A 114 14.73 -16.31 -2.66
C ARG A 114 16.18 -16.76 -2.92
N GLY A 115 16.35 -17.82 -3.71
CA GLY A 115 17.67 -18.35 -4.03
C GLY A 115 18.48 -17.39 -4.90
N GLU A 116 19.82 -17.42 -4.76
CA GLU A 116 20.78 -16.56 -5.49
C GLU A 116 20.56 -16.53 -7.02
N ARG A 117 20.03 -17.61 -7.59
CA ARG A 117 19.79 -17.75 -9.05
C ARG A 117 18.58 -16.96 -9.57
N GLU A 118 17.65 -16.57 -8.71
CA GLU A 118 16.46 -15.76 -9.07
C GLU A 118 16.63 -14.26 -8.72
N SER A 119 17.85 -13.88 -8.35
CA SER A 119 18.19 -12.59 -7.78
C SER A 119 18.34 -11.55 -8.89
N GLY A 120 17.29 -10.77 -9.10
CA GLY A 120 17.34 -9.58 -9.95
C GLY A 120 18.11 -8.43 -9.28
N LYS A 121 18.20 -7.28 -9.95
CA LYS A 121 18.85 -6.05 -9.42
C LYS A 121 18.33 -5.61 -8.04
N GLU A 122 17.12 -6.03 -7.64
CA GLU A 122 16.51 -5.77 -6.32
C GLU A 122 17.18 -6.54 -5.16
N ASP A 123 18.05 -7.51 -5.45
CA ASP A 123 18.50 -8.48 -4.45
C ASP A 123 19.75 -8.07 -3.63
N ARG A 124 20.33 -6.90 -3.93
CA ARG A 124 21.43 -6.33 -3.13
C ARG A 124 20.97 -5.45 -1.95
N GLY A 125 19.66 -5.40 -1.70
CA GLY A 125 19.05 -4.58 -0.66
C GLY A 125 19.01 -5.25 0.72
N GLN A 126 18.54 -4.49 1.71
CA GLN A 126 18.23 -5.02 3.04
C GLN A 126 17.12 -6.07 2.95
N VAL A 127 17.14 -7.05 3.84
CA VAL A 127 16.05 -8.04 3.99
C VAL A 127 14.76 -7.28 4.28
N ARG A 128 13.68 -7.65 3.58
CA ARG A 128 12.37 -7.03 3.74
C ARG A 128 11.86 -7.12 5.18
N GLN A 129 11.18 -6.07 5.62
CA GLN A 129 10.45 -6.06 6.88
C GLN A 129 8.98 -6.45 6.67
N GLU A 130 8.37 -7.02 7.70
CA GLU A 130 6.92 -7.25 7.79
C GLU A 130 6.28 -6.04 8.47
N LEU A 131 5.46 -5.30 7.74
CA LEU A 131 4.83 -4.05 8.20
C LEU A 131 3.46 -4.29 8.84
N ALA A 132 2.74 -5.32 8.40
CA ALA A 132 1.44 -5.67 8.96
C ALA A 132 1.05 -7.12 8.63
N GLY A 133 0.25 -7.72 9.51
CA GLY A 133 -0.46 -8.99 9.30
C GLY A 133 -1.97 -8.79 9.38
N ILE A 134 -2.70 -9.41 8.47
CA ILE A 134 -4.16 -9.39 8.42
C ILE A 134 -4.64 -10.83 8.43
N ILE A 135 -5.55 -11.17 9.35
CA ILE A 135 -6.17 -12.49 9.45
C ILE A 135 -7.68 -12.30 9.45
N TYR A 136 -8.35 -12.90 8.49
CA TYR A 136 -9.79 -13.01 8.44
C TYR A 136 -10.21 -14.28 9.17
N VAL A 137 -10.87 -14.11 10.31
CA VAL A 137 -11.49 -15.20 11.05
C VAL A 137 -12.88 -15.48 10.46
N GLY A 138 -13.14 -16.75 10.13
CA GLY A 138 -14.47 -17.17 9.69
C GLY A 138 -15.44 -17.09 10.84
N GLY A 139 -16.61 -16.48 10.61
CA GLY A 139 -17.70 -16.48 11.59
C GLY A 139 -18.29 -17.88 11.76
N GLY A 140 -17.73 -18.67 12.68
CA GLY A 140 -18.51 -19.64 13.44
C GLY A 140 -19.38 -18.84 14.39
N ALA A 141 -20.69 -19.08 14.37
CA ALA A 141 -21.70 -18.28 15.05
C ALA A 141 -21.29 -17.87 16.48
N ALA A 142 -21.23 -16.56 16.73
CA ALA A 142 -21.41 -16.04 18.07
C ALA A 142 -22.90 -16.20 18.41
N TYR A 143 -23.22 -17.29 19.11
CA TYR A 143 -24.43 -17.42 19.92
C TYR A 143 -24.05 -17.17 21.37
#